data_AF-A0A2K8UFX6-F1
#
_entry.id   AF-A0A2K8UFX6-F1
#
_cell.length_a   1.000
_cell.length_b   1.000
_cell.length_c   1.000
_cell.angle_alpha   90.00
_cell.angle_beta   90.00
_cell.angle_gamma   90.00
#
_symmetry.space_group_name_H-M   'P 1'
#
loop_
_entity.id
_entity.type
_entity.pdbx_description
1 polymer ?
#
loop_
_entity_poly.entity_id
_entity_poly.type
_entity_poly.pdbx_seq_one_letter_code
_entity_poly.pdbx_strand_id
1 'polypeptide(L)'
;MSCPLPAWSENLGKRLIKAPKIHLIDSGLAAHLTGYRALPAGRESTAFDHLLEGFVVGELRKQAGWSQTRVGLWHYRTTSGREVDCVLEGPAGRLVGVEVKAAATLGAKDFAGLESLAADAPERFHAGVLLYTGERALCFGERLWAIPVWDLWQGPPDLNA
;
A
#
# COMPACT_ATOMS: atom_id res chain seq x y z
N MET A 1 -16.53 -10.76 8.21
CA MET A 1 -15.88 -10.95 6.90
C MET A 1 -14.69 -10.01 6.84
N SER A 2 -13.49 -10.53 7.11
CA SER A 2 -12.24 -9.76 7.16
C SER A 2 -11.36 -10.09 5.95
N CYS A 3 -10.52 -9.14 5.54
CA CYS A 3 -9.47 -9.36 4.54
C CYS A 3 -8.12 -9.41 5.26
N PRO A 4 -7.63 -10.60 5.70
CA PRO A 4 -6.32 -10.71 6.31
C PRO A 4 -5.22 -10.59 5.26
N LEU A 5 -4.25 -9.73 5.52
CA LEU A 5 -2.96 -9.69 4.85
C LEU A 5 -1.94 -10.43 5.72
N PRO A 6 -1.47 -11.62 5.31
CA PRO A 6 -0.38 -12.28 6.00
C PRO A 6 0.90 -11.40 5.97
N ALA A 7 1.78 -11.58 6.95
CA ALA A 7 3.04 -10.85 6.99
C ALA A 7 3.97 -11.31 5.87
N TRP A 8 4.76 -10.39 5.34
CA TRP A 8 5.92 -10.68 4.52
C TRP A 8 7.20 -10.61 5.37
N SER A 9 8.15 -11.51 5.06
CA SER A 9 9.51 -11.46 5.56
C SER A 9 10.39 -12.30 4.65
N GLU A 10 11.63 -11.86 4.43
CA GLU A 10 12.66 -12.66 3.75
C GLU A 10 12.92 -13.99 4.48
N ASN A 11 12.79 -13.99 5.82
CA ASN A 11 12.91 -15.18 6.64
C ASN A 11 11.54 -15.83 6.88
N LEU A 12 11.29 -16.96 6.23
CA LEU A 12 10.05 -17.74 6.38
C LEU A 12 9.69 -18.03 7.85
N GLY A 13 10.69 -18.32 8.71
CA GLY A 13 10.46 -18.53 10.14
C GLY A 13 9.95 -17.28 10.87
N LYS A 14 10.48 -16.10 10.54
CA LYS A 14 10.00 -14.81 11.09
C LYS A 14 8.61 -14.44 10.59
N ARG A 15 8.18 -15.02 9.47
CA ARG A 15 6.86 -14.78 8.88
C ARG A 15 5.74 -15.49 9.65
N LEU A 16 5.98 -16.72 10.10
CA LEU A 16 4.98 -17.55 10.81
C LEU A 16 4.56 -16.98 12.17
N ILE A 17 5.41 -16.18 12.80
CA ILE A 17 5.15 -15.59 14.13
C ILE A 17 4.45 -14.22 14.08
N LYS A 18 4.30 -13.60 12.89
CA LYS A 18 3.69 -12.28 12.75
C LYS A 18 2.19 -12.39 12.51
N ALA A 19 1.40 -11.70 13.33
CA ALA A 19 -0.04 -11.62 13.16
C ALA A 19 -0.39 -10.96 11.81
N PRO A 20 -1.46 -11.40 11.11
CA PRO A 20 -1.92 -10.75 9.89
C PRO A 20 -2.48 -9.35 10.18
N LYS A 21 -2.31 -8.43 9.23
CA LYS A 21 -3.02 -7.14 9.23
C LYS A 21 -4.45 -7.38 8.74
N ILE A 22 -5.45 -6.90 9.48
CA ILE A 22 -6.86 -7.15 9.20
C ILE A 22 -7.51 -5.88 8.68
N HIS A 23 -8.03 -5.93 7.45
CA HIS A 23 -8.84 -4.86 6.87
C HIS A 23 -10.32 -5.24 6.88
N LEU A 24 -11.18 -4.25 7.11
CA LEU A 24 -12.60 -4.36 6.82
C LEU A 24 -12.77 -4.32 5.30
N ILE A 25 -13.57 -5.25 4.78
CA ILE A 25 -13.76 -5.43 3.33
C ILE A 25 -14.47 -4.22 2.69
N ASP A 26 -15.28 -3.50 3.47
CA ASP A 26 -16.05 -2.36 3.01
C ASP A 26 -15.70 -1.14 3.88
N SER A 27 -14.94 -0.22 3.30
CA SER A 27 -14.55 1.04 3.95
C SER A 27 -15.75 1.99 4.11
N GLY A 28 -16.76 1.93 3.24
CA GLY A 28 -17.99 2.70 3.39
C GLY A 28 -18.81 2.22 4.59
N LEU A 29 -18.98 0.92 4.75
CA LEU A 29 -19.61 0.32 5.92
C LEU A 29 -18.81 0.60 7.19
N ALA A 30 -17.47 0.49 7.13
CA ALA A 30 -16.60 0.83 8.25
C ALA A 30 -16.76 2.31 8.66
N ALA A 31 -16.80 3.23 7.69
CA ALA A 31 -17.04 4.65 7.93
C ALA A 31 -18.41 4.89 8.57
N HIS A 32 -19.46 4.23 8.05
CA HIS A 32 -20.81 4.33 8.60
C HIS A 32 -20.89 3.85 10.05
N LEU A 33 -20.35 2.65 10.35
CA LEU A 33 -20.39 2.04 11.68
C LEU A 33 -19.54 2.78 12.70
N THR A 34 -18.47 3.45 12.26
CA THR A 34 -17.62 4.29 13.13
C THR A 34 -18.15 5.72 13.27
N GLY A 35 -19.23 6.07 12.58
CA GLY A 35 -19.78 7.43 12.56
C GLY A 35 -18.84 8.46 11.92
N TYR A 36 -17.91 8.00 11.07
CA TYR A 36 -16.96 8.88 10.39
C TYR A 36 -17.70 9.89 9.50
N ARG A 37 -17.25 11.15 9.56
CA ARG A 37 -17.74 12.23 8.70
C ARG A 37 -16.56 12.89 8.02
N ALA A 38 -16.73 13.16 6.72
CA ALA A 38 -15.71 13.83 5.92
C ALA A 38 -15.32 15.15 6.58
N LEU A 39 -14.02 15.36 6.73
CA LEU A 39 -13.48 16.62 7.22
C LEU A 39 -13.46 17.66 6.09
N PRO A 40 -13.47 18.96 6.43
CA PRO A 40 -13.18 20.01 5.45
C PRO A 40 -11.85 19.77 4.75
N ALA A 41 -11.74 20.23 3.50
CA ALA A 41 -10.52 20.14 2.71
C ALA A 41 -9.30 20.66 3.48
N GLY A 42 -8.18 19.95 3.40
CA GLY A 42 -6.92 20.30 4.06
C GLY A 42 -6.78 19.82 5.51
N ARG A 43 -7.76 19.11 6.08
CA ARG A 43 -7.60 18.42 7.38
C ARG A 43 -7.30 16.94 7.19
N GLU A 44 -6.21 16.49 7.80
CA GLU A 44 -5.83 15.08 7.86
C GLU A 44 -6.67 14.35 8.92
N SER A 45 -6.91 13.05 8.69
CA SER A 45 -7.64 12.20 9.62
C SER A 45 -7.05 10.79 9.61
N THR A 46 -6.52 10.35 10.74
CA THR A 46 -6.05 8.96 10.91
C THR A 46 -7.15 7.94 10.62
N ALA A 47 -8.41 8.28 10.94
CA ALA A 47 -9.53 7.42 10.60
C ALA A 47 -9.71 7.30 9.08
N PHE A 48 -9.57 8.41 8.34
CA PHE A 48 -9.64 8.38 6.88
C PHE A 48 -8.47 7.65 6.24
N ASP A 49 -7.25 7.80 6.78
CA ASP A 49 -6.07 7.03 6.34
C ASP A 49 -6.36 5.52 6.39
N HIS A 50 -6.87 5.01 7.52
CA HIS A 50 -7.19 3.58 7.66
C HIS A 50 -8.35 3.13 6.75
N LEU A 51 -9.34 3.99 6.51
CA LEU A 51 -10.43 3.70 5.59
C LEU A 51 -9.93 3.65 4.13
N LEU A 52 -9.05 4.58 3.75
CA LEU A 52 -8.44 4.63 2.43
C LEU A 52 -7.50 3.44 2.21
N GLU A 53 -6.71 3.09 3.22
CA GLU A 53 -5.86 1.91 3.22
C GLU A 53 -6.67 0.63 2.99
N GLY A 54 -7.74 0.43 3.78
CA GLY A 54 -8.62 -0.73 3.62
C GLY A 54 -9.28 -0.78 2.24
N PHE A 55 -9.70 0.39 1.73
CA PHE A 55 -10.23 0.51 0.37
C PHE A 55 -9.20 0.08 -0.69
N VAL A 56 -7.99 0.65 -0.67
CA VAL A 56 -6.92 0.33 -1.62
C VAL A 56 -6.57 -1.16 -1.57
N VAL A 57 -6.41 -1.74 -0.38
CA VAL A 57 -6.13 -3.18 -0.23
C VAL A 57 -7.26 -4.03 -0.83
N GLY A 58 -8.52 -3.62 -0.63
CA GLY A 58 -9.69 -4.24 -1.25
C GLY A 58 -9.65 -4.19 -2.77
N GLU A 59 -9.32 -3.03 -3.35
CA GLU A 59 -9.16 -2.86 -4.80
C GLU A 59 -8.03 -3.73 -5.35
N LEU A 60 -6.83 -3.69 -4.75
CA LEU A 60 -5.69 -4.49 -5.16
C LEU A 60 -6.00 -5.99 -5.11
N ARG A 61 -6.75 -6.45 -4.10
CA ARG A 61 -7.16 -7.85 -4.00
C ARG A 61 -8.12 -8.26 -5.11
N LYS A 62 -9.09 -7.41 -5.46
CA LYS A 62 -9.97 -7.64 -6.61
C LYS A 62 -9.16 -7.67 -7.91
N GLN A 63 -8.23 -6.72 -8.07
CA GLN A 63 -7.38 -6.63 -9.24
C GLN A 63 -6.45 -7.84 -9.40
N ALA A 64 -5.90 -8.36 -8.30
CA ALA A 64 -5.11 -9.59 -8.32
C ALA A 64 -5.93 -10.81 -8.78
N GLY A 65 -7.25 -10.82 -8.54
CA GLY A 65 -8.14 -11.91 -8.94
C GLY A 65 -8.34 -12.05 -10.46
N TRP A 66 -8.18 -10.98 -11.22
CA TRP A 66 -8.31 -10.99 -12.69
C TRP A 66 -7.03 -10.59 -13.43
N SER A 67 -5.93 -10.35 -12.72
CA SER A 67 -4.65 -9.99 -13.33
C SER A 67 -4.08 -11.16 -14.13
N GLN A 68 -3.47 -10.85 -15.28
CA GLN A 68 -2.72 -11.84 -16.07
C GLN A 68 -1.47 -12.32 -15.32
N THR A 69 -0.94 -11.48 -14.41
CA THR A 69 0.18 -11.85 -13.54
C THR A 69 -0.36 -12.30 -12.19
N ARG A 70 0.01 -13.51 -11.76
CA ARG A 70 -0.29 -13.97 -10.40
C ARG A 70 0.50 -13.16 -9.38
N VAL A 71 -0.20 -12.56 -8.43
CA VAL A 71 0.39 -11.72 -7.39
C VAL A 71 -0.17 -12.14 -6.03
N GLY A 72 0.72 -12.37 -5.06
CA GLY A 72 0.39 -12.53 -3.65
C GLY A 72 0.35 -11.17 -2.94
N LEU A 73 -0.59 -10.99 -2.02
CA LEU A 73 -0.71 -9.78 -1.21
C LEU A 73 -0.30 -10.08 0.23
N TRP A 74 0.60 -9.24 0.76
CA TRP A 74 1.12 -9.31 2.12
C TRP A 74 1.10 -7.93 2.77
N HIS A 75 1.43 -7.84 4.06
CA HIS A 75 1.84 -6.58 4.68
C HIS A 75 3.30 -6.72 5.17
N TYR A 76 4.01 -5.61 5.33
CA TYR A 76 5.36 -5.62 5.89
C TYR A 76 5.43 -4.75 7.12
N ARG A 77 6.07 -5.27 8.17
CA ARG A 77 6.32 -4.55 9.41
C ARG A 77 7.62 -4.99 10.05
N THR A 78 8.45 -4.04 10.46
CA THR A 78 9.69 -4.30 11.21
C THR A 78 9.46 -4.17 12.72
N THR A 79 10.41 -4.67 13.50
CA THR A 79 10.43 -4.44 14.96
C THR A 79 10.74 -2.98 15.31
N SER A 80 11.39 -2.23 14.42
CA SER A 80 11.65 -0.79 14.55
C SER A 80 10.44 0.09 14.21
N GLY A 81 9.29 -0.50 13.86
CA GLY A 81 8.05 0.20 13.59
C GLY A 81 7.93 0.76 12.16
N ARG A 82 8.78 0.33 11.22
CA ARG A 82 8.57 0.60 9.79
C ARG A 82 7.48 -0.32 9.26
N GLU A 83 6.63 0.21 8.40
CA GLU A 83 5.44 -0.50 7.90
C GLU A 83 5.22 -0.17 6.44
N VAL A 84 4.79 -1.17 5.66
CA VAL A 84 4.27 -1.00 4.29
C VAL A 84 2.91 -1.69 4.26
N ASP A 85 1.88 -0.94 3.87
CA ASP A 85 0.48 -1.37 3.97
C ASP A 85 0.20 -2.63 3.15
N CYS A 86 0.72 -2.68 1.92
CA CYS A 86 0.64 -3.87 1.08
C CYS A 86 1.97 -4.16 0.37
N VAL A 87 2.38 -5.42 0.36
CA VAL A 87 3.48 -5.91 -0.47
C VAL A 87 2.91 -6.89 -1.48
N LEU A 88 3.08 -6.55 -2.75
CA LEU A 88 2.74 -7.38 -3.89
C LEU A 88 3.95 -8.27 -4.23
N GLU A 89 3.77 -9.58 -4.16
CA GLU A 89 4.80 -10.56 -4.52
C GLU A 89 4.40 -11.27 -5.81
N GLY A 90 5.12 -10.99 -6.89
CA GLY A 90 4.93 -11.60 -8.20
C GLY A 90 5.75 -12.87 -8.41
N PRO A 91 5.76 -13.40 -9.65
CA PRO A 91 6.61 -14.52 -10.03
C PRO A 91 8.09 -14.24 -9.76
N ALA A 92 8.86 -15.31 -9.51
CA ALA A 92 10.27 -15.23 -9.11
C ALA A 92 10.52 -14.39 -7.82
N GLY A 93 9.48 -14.10 -7.05
CA GLY A 93 9.59 -13.40 -5.77
C GLY A 93 9.78 -11.89 -5.89
N ARG A 94 9.54 -11.30 -7.07
CA ARG A 94 9.63 -9.84 -7.28
C ARG A 94 8.65 -9.08 -6.40
N LEU A 95 9.10 -8.02 -5.73
CA LEU A 95 8.33 -7.26 -4.74
C LEU A 95 7.98 -5.87 -5.24
N VAL A 96 6.71 -5.49 -5.11
CA VAL A 96 6.28 -4.09 -5.18
C VAL A 96 5.69 -3.71 -3.82
N GLY A 97 6.27 -2.73 -3.15
CA GLY A 97 5.71 -2.15 -1.93
C GLY A 97 4.66 -1.10 -2.27
N VAL A 98 3.54 -1.09 -1.55
CA VAL A 98 2.47 -0.10 -1.69
C VAL A 98 2.18 0.50 -0.32
N GLU A 99 2.36 1.81 -0.20
CA GLU A 99 1.93 2.62 0.95
C GLU A 99 0.75 3.50 0.55
N VAL A 100 -0.14 3.80 1.49
CA VAL A 100 -1.35 4.61 1.25
C VAL A 100 -1.36 5.79 2.21
N LYS A 101 -1.61 6.99 1.68
CA LYS A 101 -1.63 8.21 2.49
C LYS A 101 -2.73 9.17 2.06
N ALA A 102 -3.63 9.55 2.97
CA ALA A 102 -4.64 10.56 2.69
C ALA A 102 -4.11 11.98 2.90
N ALA A 103 -2.99 12.32 2.24
CA ALA A 103 -2.41 13.65 2.23
C ALA A 103 -2.19 14.14 0.79
N ALA A 104 -2.40 15.43 0.57
CA ALA A 104 -2.19 16.07 -0.74
C ALA A 104 -0.71 16.38 -1.03
N THR A 105 0.12 16.44 0.00
CA THR A 105 1.56 16.73 -0.08
C THR A 105 2.35 15.64 0.63
N LEU A 106 3.49 15.28 0.07
CA LEU A 106 4.36 14.21 0.58
C LEU A 106 5.74 14.77 0.94
N GLY A 107 6.40 14.14 1.90
CA GLY A 107 7.80 14.36 2.23
C GLY A 107 8.61 13.07 2.23
N ALA A 108 9.94 13.18 2.27
CA ALA A 108 10.84 12.02 2.20
C ALA A 108 10.55 10.95 3.27
N LYS A 109 10.13 11.36 4.48
CA LYS A 109 9.78 10.43 5.57
C LYS A 109 8.62 9.49 5.25
N ASP A 110 7.78 9.85 4.29
CA ASP A 110 6.61 9.08 3.88
C ASP A 110 7.00 7.85 3.05
N PHE A 111 8.27 7.75 2.62
CA PHE A 111 8.79 6.59 1.88
C PHE A 111 9.59 5.63 2.77
N ALA A 112 9.71 5.93 4.06
CA ALA A 112 10.65 5.22 4.92
C ALA A 112 10.29 3.74 5.15
N GLY A 113 9.02 3.34 5.00
CA GLY A 113 8.61 1.94 5.01
C GLY A 113 9.05 1.23 3.73
N LEU A 114 8.78 1.84 2.57
CA LEU A 114 9.24 1.37 1.25
C LEU A 114 10.77 1.23 1.18
N GLU A 115 11.52 2.21 1.69
CA GLU A 115 12.98 2.15 1.79
C GLU A 115 13.45 1.00 2.69
N SER A 116 12.77 0.79 3.82
CA SER A 116 13.05 -0.33 4.72
C SER A 116 12.81 -1.68 4.03
N LEU A 117 11.73 -1.82 3.27
CA LEU A 117 11.45 -3.02 2.48
C LEU A 117 12.51 -3.24 1.39
N ALA A 118 12.92 -2.17 0.70
CA ALA A 118 13.97 -2.23 -0.30
C ALA A 118 15.33 -2.65 0.29
N ALA A 119 15.64 -2.22 1.51
CA ALA A 119 16.85 -2.61 2.23
C ALA A 119 16.82 -4.07 2.71
N ASP A 120 15.65 -4.57 3.12
CA ASP A 120 15.48 -5.95 3.59
C ASP A 120 15.51 -6.98 2.44
N ALA A 121 15.16 -6.59 1.22
CA ALA A 121 15.15 -7.46 0.03
C ALA A 121 15.60 -6.75 -1.26
N PRO A 122 16.88 -6.32 -1.35
CA PRO A 122 17.36 -5.44 -2.41
C PRO A 122 17.26 -6.04 -3.82
N GLU A 123 17.54 -7.34 -3.96
CA GLU A 123 17.51 -8.05 -5.24
C GLU A 123 16.08 -8.32 -5.75
N ARG A 124 15.12 -8.40 -4.82
CA ARG A 124 13.72 -8.72 -5.12
C ARG A 124 12.86 -7.48 -5.24
N PHE A 125 13.26 -6.38 -4.58
CA PHE A 125 12.56 -5.10 -4.61
C PHE A 125 12.58 -4.51 -6.01
N HIS A 126 11.42 -4.47 -6.64
CA HIS A 126 11.26 -3.88 -7.95
C HIS A 126 10.90 -2.39 -7.87
N ALA A 127 9.95 -2.07 -7.00
CA ALA A 127 9.28 -0.78 -7.00
C ALA A 127 8.63 -0.50 -5.63
N GLY A 128 8.58 0.77 -5.25
CA GLY A 128 7.75 1.28 -4.17
C GLY A 128 6.76 2.31 -4.70
N VAL A 129 5.48 2.14 -4.41
CA VAL A 129 4.42 3.05 -4.83
C VAL A 129 3.73 3.62 -3.61
N LEU A 130 3.67 4.93 -3.51
CA LEU A 130 2.92 5.64 -2.48
C LEU A 130 1.66 6.21 -3.12
N LEU A 131 0.51 5.61 -2.83
CA LEU A 131 -0.78 6.07 -3.28
C LEU A 131 -1.28 7.20 -2.39
N TYR A 132 -1.55 8.36 -2.98
CA TYR A 132 -1.89 9.57 -2.23
C TYR A 132 -3.04 10.38 -2.84
N THR A 133 -3.52 11.40 -2.12
CA THR A 133 -4.66 12.22 -2.54
C THR A 133 -4.29 13.52 -3.24
N GLY A 134 -3.01 13.70 -3.62
CA GLY A 134 -2.60 14.80 -4.49
C GLY A 134 -2.74 14.48 -5.97
N GLU A 135 -2.45 15.46 -6.82
CA GLU A 135 -2.95 15.46 -8.20
C GLU A 135 -2.01 14.88 -9.27
N ARG A 136 -0.74 14.63 -8.94
CA ARG A 136 0.29 14.32 -9.95
C ARG A 136 1.11 13.11 -9.55
N ALA A 137 1.49 12.31 -10.55
CA ALA A 137 2.55 11.33 -10.34
C ALA A 137 3.89 12.06 -10.11
N LEU A 138 4.63 11.64 -9.09
CA LEU A 138 5.96 12.16 -8.74
C LEU A 138 6.94 11.00 -8.60
N CYS A 139 8.19 11.22 -9.00
CA CYS A 139 9.25 10.24 -8.89
C CYS A 139 10.19 10.62 -7.73
N PHE A 140 10.56 9.64 -6.92
CA PHE A 140 11.47 9.78 -5.78
C PHE A 140 12.63 8.77 -5.94
N GLY A 141 13.72 9.20 -6.58
CA GLY A 141 14.82 8.29 -6.93
C GLY A 141 14.46 7.37 -8.10
N GLU A 142 15.08 6.19 -8.18
CA GLU A 142 14.93 5.31 -9.36
C GLU A 142 13.75 4.34 -9.29
N ARG A 143 13.32 3.98 -8.07
CA ARG A 143 12.36 2.89 -7.84
C ARG A 143 11.19 3.28 -6.94
N LEU A 144 11.02 4.55 -6.59
CA LEU A 144 9.91 5.01 -5.75
C LEU A 144 9.07 6.05 -6.48
N TRP A 145 7.76 5.88 -6.42
CA TRP A 145 6.79 6.76 -7.05
C TRP A 145 5.72 7.17 -6.05
N ALA A 146 5.28 8.42 -6.10
CA ALA A 146 3.99 8.82 -5.57
C ALA A 146 3.00 8.89 -6.71
N ILE A 147 1.85 8.24 -6.56
CA ILE A 147 0.84 8.14 -7.61
C ILE A 147 -0.51 8.51 -7.00
N PRO A 148 -1.31 9.38 -7.65
CA PRO A 148 -2.65 9.67 -7.19
C PRO A 148 -3.49 8.40 -7.04
N VAL A 149 -4.26 8.27 -5.96
CA VAL A 149 -4.97 7.03 -5.64
C VAL A 149 -5.98 6.63 -6.73
N TRP A 150 -6.52 7.58 -7.48
CA TRP A 150 -7.44 7.32 -8.59
C TRP A 150 -6.78 6.69 -9.81
N ASP A 151 -5.44 6.74 -9.92
CA ASP A 151 -4.72 6.07 -11.00
C ASP A 151 -4.70 4.54 -10.82
N LEU A 152 -5.18 4.01 -9.68
CA LEU A 152 -5.40 2.57 -9.48
C LEU A 152 -6.23 1.90 -10.58
N TRP A 153 -7.10 2.65 -11.25
CA TRP A 153 -7.96 2.14 -12.33
C TRP A 153 -7.66 2.75 -13.69
N GLN A 154 -6.67 3.65 -13.76
CA GLN A 154 -6.18 4.14 -15.03
C GLN A 154 -5.32 3.03 -15.67
N GLY A 155 -5.35 2.94 -17.00
CA GLY A 155 -4.34 2.15 -17.71
C GLY A 155 -2.94 2.68 -17.37
N PRO A 156 -1.87 1.92 -17.65
CA PRO A 156 -0.50 2.37 -17.39
C PRO A 156 -0.35 3.79 -17.96
N PRO A 157 0.03 4.80 -17.15
CA PRO A 157 0.25 6.13 -17.66
C PRO A 157 1.31 6.06 -18.75
N ASP A 158 1.17 6.90 -19.78
CA ASP A 158 2.19 6.99 -20.82
C ASP A 158 3.44 7.62 -20.18
N LEU A 159 4.36 6.77 -19.70
CA LEU A 159 5.58 7.19 -18.98
C LEU A 159 6.58 7.93 -19.89
N ASN A 160 6.21 8.18 -21.14
CA ASN A 160 6.98 8.89 -22.16
C ASN A 160 6.38 10.28 -22.51
N ALA A 161 5.38 10.76 -21.78
CA ALA A 161 4.76 12.08 -22.00
C ALA A 161 5.40 13.19 -21.15
#